data_AF-A0A7S3CSI9-F1
#
_entry.id   AF-A0A7S3CSI9-F1
#
_cell.length_a   1.000
_cell.length_b   1.000
_cell.length_c   1.000
_cell.angle_alpha   90.00
_cell.angle_beta   90.00
_cell.angle_gamma   90.00
#
_symmetry.space_group_name_H-M   'P 1'
#
loop_
_entity.id
_entity.type
_entity.pdbx_description
1 polymer ?
#
loop_
_entity_poly.entity_id
_entity_poly.type
_entity_poly.pdbx_seq_one_letter_code
_entity_poly.pdbx_strand_id
1 'polypeptide(L)'
;MPWGLQLKYGNIYSNLVDHENMMRRDETELVHGRPEMLRGLSKLMTNEEKEALQAEKDELIRVGDNIEGEYSHEGYMKRQPRFDLKAVNYNIEEFRQFTQIYERSKKKDDEESLSFYKMAKYVKNKLATATRDQINADMIVRDFAAKYRVDLIEIPEEFKDVEVEEGFKPIQWRRNITKRKYIKSRNKKPMYDYDAWRCFDRQLLHFSHKDPIVTKIMVPPALLVRAFGSPDRSHLGFWCTGHIDFEDANLDLFRLYDYKETDFYHGLNREAEYYDKLSNLKKPERKRRRMWPTITEFWELEEPREFRMISNPYSEWKRFRKWFKRELLKVEDDPSYDYDKMALAKYEADMDVCLLDYDKKGEVHTDVAVYKWNYHNLMTEEEIKNMSDDLRLETPEPPKCPADFSKVQRHILDKDALAIKEMQAEQERMSQ
;
A
#
# COMPACT_ATOMS: atom_id res chain seq x y z
N MET A 1 -45.09 -21.33 -2.14
CA MET A 1 -45.91 -20.17 -1.70
C MET A 1 -47.12 -20.07 -2.61
N PRO A 2 -48.32 -19.79 -2.10
CA PRO A 2 -49.43 -19.37 -2.97
C PRO A 2 -49.00 -18.10 -3.69
N TRP A 3 -49.02 -18.12 -5.02
CA TRP A 3 -48.47 -17.08 -5.90
C TRP A 3 -48.99 -15.66 -5.57
N GLY A 4 -50.18 -15.56 -4.98
CA GLY A 4 -50.80 -14.29 -4.57
C GLY A 4 -50.14 -13.56 -3.39
N LEU A 5 -49.47 -14.27 -2.46
CA LEU A 5 -48.80 -13.62 -1.31
C LEU A 5 -47.45 -13.00 -1.70
N GLN A 6 -46.77 -13.61 -2.66
CA GLN A 6 -45.46 -13.16 -3.15
C GLN A 6 -45.59 -11.89 -4.01
N LEU A 7 -46.68 -11.76 -4.77
CA LEU A 7 -47.00 -10.54 -5.53
C LEU A 7 -47.43 -9.36 -4.64
N LYS A 8 -48.08 -9.62 -3.51
CA LYS A 8 -48.64 -8.56 -2.65
C LYS A 8 -47.63 -7.97 -1.65
N TYR A 9 -46.62 -8.77 -1.23
CA TYR A 9 -45.64 -8.34 -0.22
C TYR A 9 -44.17 -8.44 -0.67
N GLY A 10 -43.88 -9.08 -1.81
CA GLY A 10 -42.52 -9.18 -2.36
C GLY A 10 -41.94 -7.83 -2.79
N ASN A 11 -42.77 -6.95 -3.36
CA ASN A 11 -42.37 -5.59 -3.76
C ASN A 11 -42.12 -4.66 -2.57
N ILE A 12 -42.66 -4.95 -1.39
CA ILE A 12 -42.49 -4.08 -0.21
C ILE A 12 -41.07 -4.25 0.35
N TYR A 13 -40.53 -5.47 0.37
CA TYR A 13 -39.19 -5.73 0.89
C TYR A 13 -38.06 -5.24 -0.04
N SER A 14 -38.21 -5.36 -1.36
CA SER A 14 -37.24 -4.79 -2.30
C SER A 14 -37.25 -3.27 -2.27
N ASN A 15 -38.45 -2.66 -2.27
CA ASN A 15 -38.57 -1.20 -2.25
C ASN A 15 -38.12 -0.59 -0.92
N LEU A 16 -38.28 -1.28 0.23
CA LEU A 16 -37.76 -0.79 1.51
C LEU A 16 -36.23 -0.81 1.54
N VAL A 17 -35.59 -1.88 1.06
CA VAL A 17 -34.12 -1.97 1.03
C VAL A 17 -33.54 -0.94 0.05
N ASP A 18 -34.16 -0.74 -1.09
CA ASP A 18 -33.72 0.27 -2.07
C ASP A 18 -33.95 1.70 -1.56
N HIS A 19 -35.09 1.97 -0.91
CA HIS A 19 -35.37 3.27 -0.29
C HIS A 19 -34.46 3.54 0.93
N GLU A 20 -34.14 2.52 1.73
CA GLU A 20 -33.21 2.65 2.86
C GLU A 20 -31.76 2.85 2.37
N ASN A 21 -31.36 2.19 1.27
CA ASN A 21 -30.06 2.41 0.63
C ASN A 21 -29.96 3.78 -0.05
N MET A 22 -31.06 4.28 -0.62
CA MET A 22 -31.12 5.61 -1.22
C MET A 22 -31.04 6.71 -0.15
N MET A 23 -31.81 6.58 0.94
CA MET A 23 -31.74 7.51 2.09
C MET A 23 -30.35 7.49 2.75
N ARG A 24 -29.72 6.32 2.88
CA ARG A 24 -28.35 6.23 3.40
C ARG A 24 -27.31 6.86 2.46
N ARG A 25 -27.50 6.78 1.14
CA ARG A 25 -26.64 7.46 0.15
C ARG A 25 -26.80 8.97 0.21
N ASP A 26 -28.02 9.47 0.26
CA ASP A 26 -28.29 10.90 0.37
C ASP A 26 -27.76 11.46 1.69
N GLU A 27 -27.94 10.75 2.81
CA GLU A 27 -27.35 11.13 4.10
C GLU A 27 -25.81 11.09 4.08
N THR A 28 -25.18 10.08 3.46
CA THR A 28 -23.71 10.04 3.37
C THR A 28 -23.14 11.08 2.42
N GLU A 29 -23.83 11.45 1.33
CA GLU A 29 -23.41 12.53 0.43
C GLU A 29 -23.59 13.91 1.07
N LEU A 30 -24.67 14.15 1.82
CA LEU A 30 -24.89 15.39 2.58
C LEU A 30 -23.89 15.54 3.74
N VAL A 31 -23.59 14.47 4.47
CA VAL A 31 -22.72 14.49 5.66
C VAL A 31 -21.23 14.48 5.30
N HIS A 32 -20.81 13.81 4.22
CA HIS A 32 -19.39 13.74 3.86
C HIS A 32 -18.95 14.76 2.80
N GLY A 33 -19.84 15.23 1.91
CA GLY A 33 -19.46 16.17 0.85
C GLY A 33 -19.28 17.63 1.31
N ARG A 34 -19.98 18.06 2.36
CA ARG A 34 -20.00 19.47 2.80
C ARG A 34 -18.88 19.87 3.77
N PRO A 35 -18.42 19.03 4.73
CA PRO A 35 -17.31 19.40 5.62
C PRO A 35 -15.96 19.54 4.89
N GLU A 36 -15.75 18.84 3.78
CA GLU A 36 -14.53 18.97 2.98
C GLU A 36 -14.47 20.30 2.21
N MET A 37 -15.62 20.81 1.74
CA MET A 37 -15.70 22.16 1.15
C MET A 37 -15.42 23.26 2.18
N LEU A 38 -15.88 23.11 3.42
CA LEU A 38 -15.65 24.08 4.50
C LEU A 38 -14.21 24.07 5.05
N ARG A 39 -13.53 22.90 5.08
CA ARG A 39 -12.13 22.82 5.51
C ARG A 39 -11.17 23.53 4.55
N GLY A 40 -11.48 23.54 3.25
CA GLY A 40 -10.69 24.25 2.23
C GLY A 40 -10.81 25.78 2.29
N LEU A 41 -11.97 26.30 2.71
CA LEU A 41 -12.25 27.74 2.77
C LEU A 41 -11.63 28.46 3.98
N SER A 42 -11.40 27.75 5.09
CA SER A 42 -10.82 28.34 6.31
C SER A 42 -9.38 28.87 6.16
N LYS A 43 -8.66 28.47 5.11
CA LYS A 43 -7.24 28.82 4.91
C LYS A 43 -6.99 30.04 4.02
N LEU A 44 -8.02 30.66 3.44
CA LEU A 44 -7.84 31.68 2.40
C LEU A 44 -8.82 32.86 2.48
N MET A 45 -9.13 33.36 3.69
CA MET A 45 -10.16 34.40 3.79
C MET A 45 -9.76 35.62 4.63
N THR A 46 -10.12 36.80 4.10
CA THR A 46 -10.09 38.09 4.80
C THR A 46 -11.08 38.05 5.98
N ASN A 47 -10.99 39.01 6.91
CA ASN A 47 -11.85 39.00 8.09
C ASN A 47 -13.35 39.10 7.73
N GLU A 48 -13.70 39.84 6.69
CA GLU A 48 -15.08 39.99 6.21
C GLU A 48 -15.66 38.67 5.68
N GLU A 49 -14.85 37.90 4.96
CA GLU A 49 -15.27 36.59 4.45
C GLU A 49 -15.44 35.56 5.58
N LYS A 50 -14.60 35.63 6.64
CA LYS A 50 -14.78 34.79 7.84
C LYS A 50 -16.08 35.12 8.57
N GLU A 51 -16.46 36.39 8.66
CA GLU A 51 -17.74 36.81 9.24
C GLU A 51 -18.93 36.35 8.38
N ALA A 52 -18.82 36.44 7.05
CA ALA A 52 -19.86 35.93 6.14
C ALA A 52 -20.04 34.41 6.25
N LEU A 53 -18.95 33.64 6.36
CA LEU A 53 -19.02 32.19 6.54
C LEU A 53 -19.54 31.80 7.92
N GLN A 54 -19.23 32.59 8.94
CA GLN A 54 -19.78 32.40 10.28
C GLN A 54 -21.29 32.69 10.29
N ALA A 55 -21.73 33.75 9.60
CA ALA A 55 -23.15 34.08 9.42
C ALA A 55 -23.90 33.00 8.63
N GLU A 56 -23.31 32.47 7.55
CA GLU A 56 -23.88 31.36 6.76
C GLU A 56 -23.94 30.07 7.59
N LYS A 57 -22.94 29.81 8.44
CA LYS A 57 -22.94 28.67 9.36
C LYS A 57 -24.01 28.82 10.44
N ASP A 58 -24.19 30.02 10.98
CA ASP A 58 -25.22 30.32 11.98
C ASP A 58 -26.63 30.28 11.35
N GLU A 59 -26.77 30.68 10.08
CA GLU A 59 -28.01 30.56 9.31
C GLU A 59 -28.30 29.09 8.96
N LEU A 60 -27.30 28.28 8.60
CA LEU A 60 -27.45 26.84 8.41
C LEU A 60 -27.79 26.08 9.69
N ILE A 61 -27.30 26.53 10.84
CA ILE A 61 -27.72 26.00 12.14
C ILE A 61 -29.21 26.34 12.37
N ARG A 62 -29.63 27.57 12.08
CA ARG A 62 -31.06 27.97 12.15
C ARG A 62 -31.95 27.24 11.14
N VAL A 63 -31.46 26.94 9.94
CA VAL A 63 -32.18 26.18 8.92
C VAL A 63 -32.22 24.69 9.28
N GLY A 64 -31.15 24.13 9.86
CA GLY A 64 -31.13 22.77 10.40
C GLY A 64 -32.11 22.56 11.55
N ASP A 65 -32.25 23.56 12.42
CA ASP A 65 -33.27 23.57 13.49
C ASP A 65 -34.70 23.75 12.94
N ASN A 66 -34.86 24.33 11.74
CA ASN A 66 -36.15 24.49 11.05
C ASN A 66 -36.47 23.36 10.04
N ILE A 67 -35.54 22.41 9.82
CA ILE A 67 -35.81 21.12 9.15
C ILE A 67 -36.12 20.05 10.22
N GLU A 68 -36.55 20.46 11.42
CA GLU A 68 -37.51 19.67 12.18
C GLU A 68 -38.83 19.69 11.42
N GLY A 69 -38.91 18.96 10.30
CA GLY A 69 -40.19 18.55 9.76
C GLY A 69 -40.97 17.99 10.94
N GLU A 70 -42.14 18.59 11.23
CA GLU A 70 -43.00 18.23 12.34
C GLU A 70 -43.22 16.72 12.26
N TYR A 71 -42.39 15.95 12.98
CA TYR A 71 -42.63 14.54 13.20
C TYR A 71 -43.87 14.56 14.07
N SER A 72 -45.03 14.42 13.43
CA SER A 72 -46.27 14.29 14.15
C SER A 72 -46.08 13.17 15.15
N HIS A 73 -46.51 13.42 16.39
CA HIS A 73 -46.41 12.46 17.48
C HIS A 73 -47.00 11.08 17.09
N GLU A 74 -47.91 11.10 16.12
CA GLU A 74 -48.53 9.93 15.50
C GLU A 74 -47.53 9.09 14.68
N GLY A 75 -46.88 8.15 15.36
CA GLY A 75 -46.22 7.01 14.73
C GLY A 75 -44.70 6.96 14.86
N TYR A 76 -44.07 7.90 15.57
CA TYR A 76 -42.63 7.87 15.81
C TYR A 76 -42.22 6.57 16.52
N MET A 77 -41.52 5.69 15.81
CA MET A 77 -41.08 4.37 16.30
C MET A 77 -42.21 3.47 16.85
N LYS A 78 -43.44 3.65 16.35
CA LYS A 78 -44.56 2.77 16.72
C LYS A 78 -44.33 1.36 16.19
N ARG A 79 -44.42 0.36 17.07
CA ARG A 79 -44.27 -1.06 16.69
C ARG A 79 -45.34 -1.41 15.66
N GLN A 80 -44.91 -1.92 14.51
CA GLN A 80 -45.84 -2.45 13.52
C GLN A 80 -46.51 -3.72 14.08
N PRO A 81 -47.84 -3.89 13.91
CA PRO A 81 -48.55 -5.06 14.41
C PRO A 81 -47.94 -6.33 13.83
N ARG A 82 -47.62 -7.29 14.69
CA ARG A 82 -47.04 -8.57 14.27
C ARG A 82 -48.15 -9.49 13.80
N PHE A 83 -47.97 -10.05 12.61
CA PHE A 83 -48.89 -11.03 12.05
C PHE A 83 -48.85 -12.30 12.89
N ASP A 84 -49.97 -12.80 13.40
CA ASP A 84 -50.02 -14.09 14.10
C ASP A 84 -50.33 -15.22 13.12
N LEU A 85 -49.37 -16.12 12.89
CA LEU A 85 -49.58 -17.29 12.03
C LEU A 85 -50.74 -18.17 12.50
N LYS A 86 -51.05 -18.19 13.80
CA LYS A 86 -52.16 -19.00 14.35
C LYS A 86 -53.53 -18.50 13.91
N ALA A 87 -53.63 -17.23 13.52
CA ALA A 87 -54.88 -16.65 13.04
C ALA A 87 -55.20 -17.04 11.59
N VAL A 88 -54.26 -17.67 10.88
CA VAL A 88 -54.42 -18.03 9.47
C VAL A 88 -54.47 -19.54 9.32
N ASN A 89 -55.50 -20.04 8.65
CA ASN A 89 -55.60 -21.45 8.29
C ASN A 89 -54.71 -21.73 7.06
N TYR A 90 -53.62 -22.47 7.25
CA TYR A 90 -52.76 -22.96 6.17
C TYR A 90 -52.29 -24.39 6.47
N ASN A 91 -51.89 -25.14 5.43
CA ASN A 91 -51.41 -26.51 5.61
C ASN A 91 -50.01 -26.51 6.25
N ILE A 92 -49.95 -26.78 7.56
CA ILE A 92 -48.71 -26.75 8.35
C ILE A 92 -47.70 -27.80 7.86
N GLU A 93 -48.18 -28.96 7.42
CA GLU A 93 -47.31 -30.05 6.97
C GLU A 93 -46.60 -29.70 5.66
N GLU A 94 -47.33 -29.13 4.70
CA GLU A 94 -46.75 -28.66 3.44
C GLU A 94 -45.77 -27.49 3.64
N PHE A 95 -46.02 -26.61 4.62
CA PHE A 95 -45.24 -25.40 4.86
C PHE A 95 -44.39 -25.46 6.15
N ARG A 96 -43.88 -26.64 6.49
CA ARG A 96 -43.07 -26.85 7.71
C ARG A 96 -41.84 -25.95 7.78
N GLN A 97 -41.09 -25.80 6.69
CA GLN A 97 -39.90 -24.92 6.65
C GLN A 97 -40.25 -23.45 6.88
N PHE A 98 -41.34 -22.97 6.28
CA PHE A 98 -41.81 -21.60 6.46
C PHE A 98 -42.20 -21.34 7.91
N THR A 99 -42.94 -22.27 8.53
CA THR A 99 -43.33 -22.18 9.96
C THR A 99 -42.09 -22.09 10.87
N GLN A 100 -41.08 -22.94 10.64
CA GLN A 100 -39.83 -22.90 11.41
C GLN A 100 -39.05 -21.60 11.23
N ILE A 101 -38.96 -21.07 10.00
CA ILE A 101 -38.28 -19.81 9.72
C ILE A 101 -39.01 -18.67 10.41
N TYR A 102 -40.34 -18.63 10.29
CA TYR A 102 -41.14 -17.61 10.93
C TYR A 102 -41.02 -17.67 12.45
N GLU A 103 -41.10 -18.84 13.09
CA GLU A 103 -40.98 -18.96 14.56
C GLU A 103 -39.62 -18.48 15.06
N ARG A 104 -38.53 -18.81 14.35
CA ARG A 104 -37.19 -18.32 14.66
C ARG A 104 -37.09 -16.81 14.50
N SER A 105 -37.64 -16.26 13.42
CA SER A 105 -37.65 -14.82 13.16
C SER A 105 -38.49 -14.07 14.17
N LYS A 106 -39.67 -14.59 14.52
CA LYS A 106 -40.57 -14.05 15.55
C LYS A 106 -39.88 -14.01 16.90
N LYS A 107 -39.28 -15.12 17.33
CA LYS A 107 -38.51 -15.17 18.59
C LYS A 107 -37.39 -14.13 18.63
N LYS A 108 -36.64 -14.00 17.54
CA LYS A 108 -35.56 -13.02 17.43
C LYS A 108 -36.09 -11.58 17.48
N ASP A 109 -37.18 -11.31 16.77
CA ASP A 109 -37.84 -10.00 16.77
C ASP A 109 -38.40 -9.63 18.14
N ASP A 110 -38.99 -10.59 18.86
CA ASP A 110 -39.49 -10.40 20.23
C ASP A 110 -38.34 -10.11 21.20
N GLU A 111 -37.21 -10.83 21.08
CA GLU A 111 -35.98 -10.57 21.86
C GLU A 111 -35.38 -9.18 21.55
N GLU A 112 -35.30 -8.80 20.28
CA GLU A 112 -34.81 -7.49 19.83
C GLU A 112 -35.74 -6.36 20.33
N SER A 113 -37.04 -6.51 20.16
CA SER A 113 -38.06 -5.55 20.63
C SER A 113 -38.00 -5.39 22.14
N LEU A 114 -37.94 -6.49 22.89
CA LEU A 114 -37.81 -6.47 24.35
C LEU A 114 -36.55 -5.70 24.78
N SER A 115 -35.42 -5.94 24.12
CA SER A 115 -34.16 -5.25 24.43
C SER A 115 -34.21 -3.75 24.12
N PHE A 116 -34.85 -3.38 23.01
CA PHE A 116 -35.03 -1.99 22.59
C PHE A 116 -35.93 -1.23 23.56
N TYR A 117 -37.11 -1.77 23.88
CA TYR A 117 -38.04 -1.11 24.80
C TYR A 117 -37.54 -1.07 26.23
N LYS A 118 -36.77 -2.07 26.69
CA LYS A 118 -36.02 -2.00 27.97
C LYS A 118 -35.05 -0.82 27.97
N MET A 119 -34.33 -0.60 26.87
CA MET A 119 -33.38 0.52 26.74
C MET A 119 -34.10 1.86 26.68
N ALA A 120 -35.18 1.98 25.90
CA ALA A 120 -35.99 3.18 25.85
C ALA A 120 -36.56 3.52 27.24
N LYS A 121 -37.06 2.52 27.99
CA LYS A 121 -37.54 2.69 29.37
C LYS A 121 -36.42 3.10 30.33
N TYR A 122 -35.24 2.49 30.24
CA TYR A 122 -34.06 2.87 31.03
C TYR A 122 -33.67 4.34 30.79
N VAL A 123 -33.54 4.73 29.52
CA VAL A 123 -33.16 6.09 29.13
C VAL A 123 -34.22 7.09 29.56
N LYS A 124 -35.51 6.79 29.36
CA LYS A 124 -36.63 7.66 29.78
C LYS A 124 -36.64 7.86 31.31
N ASN A 125 -36.43 6.80 32.08
CA ASN A 125 -36.34 6.88 33.54
C ASN A 125 -35.13 7.71 34.00
N LYS A 126 -33.96 7.53 33.36
CA LYS A 126 -32.75 8.31 33.68
C LYS A 126 -32.89 9.77 33.29
N LEU A 127 -33.47 10.09 32.12
CA LEU A 127 -33.73 11.48 31.72
C LEU A 127 -34.71 12.18 32.67
N ALA A 128 -35.68 11.45 33.24
CA ALA A 128 -36.64 12.01 34.19
C ALA A 128 -36.07 12.22 35.61
N THR A 129 -35.06 11.44 36.01
CA THR A 129 -34.57 11.41 37.41
C THR A 129 -33.17 11.99 37.61
N ALA A 130 -32.31 11.91 36.59
CA ALA A 130 -30.90 12.27 36.70
C ALA A 130 -30.63 13.73 36.32
N THR A 131 -29.61 14.32 36.94
CA THR A 131 -29.12 15.65 36.55
C THR A 131 -28.39 15.60 35.21
N ARG A 132 -28.26 16.75 34.52
CA ARG A 132 -27.60 16.85 33.20
C ARG A 132 -26.17 16.29 33.20
N ASP A 133 -25.43 16.46 34.28
CA ASP A 133 -24.07 15.94 34.42
C ASP A 133 -24.04 14.41 34.52
N GLN A 134 -25.02 13.81 35.21
CA GLN A 134 -25.16 12.36 35.30
C GLN A 134 -25.59 11.74 33.97
N ILE A 135 -26.44 12.43 33.20
CA ILE A 135 -26.84 12.02 31.84
C ILE A 135 -25.62 12.00 30.92
N ASN A 136 -24.75 13.02 31.00
CA ASN A 136 -23.54 13.09 30.19
C ASN A 136 -22.48 12.05 30.58
N ALA A 137 -22.48 11.61 31.84
CA ALA A 137 -21.58 10.56 32.33
C ALA A 137 -22.00 9.16 31.85
N ASP A 138 -23.29 8.89 31.67
CA ASP A 138 -23.78 7.63 31.13
C ASP A 138 -23.77 7.66 29.59
N MET A 139 -22.71 7.09 29.00
CA MET A 139 -22.55 7.01 27.54
C MET A 139 -23.75 6.37 26.84
N ILE A 140 -24.47 5.45 27.49
CA ILE A 140 -25.62 4.76 26.87
C ILE A 140 -26.78 5.73 26.73
N VAL A 141 -27.10 6.48 27.79
CA VAL A 141 -28.19 7.48 27.79
C VAL A 141 -27.89 8.57 26.77
N ARG A 142 -26.66 9.08 26.77
CA ARG A 142 -26.22 10.13 25.84
C ARG A 142 -26.30 9.66 24.38
N ASP A 143 -25.71 8.51 24.05
CA ASP A 143 -25.65 8.03 22.67
C ASP A 143 -27.05 7.60 22.17
N PHE A 144 -27.92 7.07 23.03
CA PHE A 144 -29.30 6.73 22.68
C PHE A 144 -30.17 7.97 22.47
N ALA A 145 -30.08 8.97 23.37
CA ALA A 145 -30.82 10.23 23.25
C ALA A 145 -30.35 11.08 22.06
N ALA A 146 -29.07 10.98 21.67
CA ALA A 146 -28.56 11.61 20.46
C ALA A 146 -29.15 10.99 19.17
N LYS A 147 -29.49 9.69 19.21
CA LYS A 147 -30.01 8.96 18.05
C LYS A 147 -31.53 8.96 17.95
N TYR A 148 -32.23 8.99 19.08
CA TYR A 148 -33.69 8.85 19.14
C TYR A 148 -34.32 9.95 19.99
N ARG A 149 -35.47 10.46 19.54
CA ARG A 149 -36.32 11.36 20.35
C ARG A 149 -37.09 10.52 21.38
N VAL A 150 -36.46 10.26 22.52
CA VAL A 150 -36.96 9.34 23.57
C VAL A 150 -38.36 9.71 24.05
N ASP A 151 -38.69 11.00 24.10
CA ASP A 151 -40.00 11.50 24.55
C ASP A 151 -41.14 11.11 23.61
N LEU A 152 -40.85 10.92 22.32
CA LEU A 152 -41.82 10.54 21.30
C LEU A 152 -42.00 9.00 21.19
N ILE A 153 -41.18 8.21 21.88
CA ILE A 153 -41.28 6.75 21.81
C ILE A 153 -42.41 6.27 22.73
N GLU A 154 -43.50 5.79 22.13
CA GLU A 154 -44.56 5.07 22.82
C GLU A 154 -44.11 3.65 23.15
N ILE A 155 -44.13 3.28 24.44
CA ILE A 155 -43.82 1.91 24.89
C ILE A 155 -45.13 1.09 24.79
N PRO A 156 -45.18 0.03 23.97
CA PRO A 156 -46.36 -0.83 23.87
C PRO A 156 -46.72 -1.44 25.23
N GLU A 157 -48.02 -1.70 25.44
CA GLU A 157 -48.55 -2.23 26.69
C GLU A 157 -47.87 -3.55 27.11
N GLU A 158 -47.54 -4.40 26.14
CA GLU A 158 -46.79 -5.67 26.32
C GLU A 158 -45.43 -5.50 27.03
N PHE A 159 -44.80 -4.32 26.92
CA PHE A 159 -43.49 -4.03 27.49
C PHE A 159 -43.56 -3.09 28.70
N LYS A 160 -44.75 -2.65 29.10
CA LYS A 160 -44.94 -1.67 30.18
C LYS A 160 -44.48 -2.23 31.54
N ASP A 161 -44.76 -3.50 31.79
CA ASP A 161 -44.46 -4.19 33.06
C ASP A 161 -43.05 -4.77 33.13
N VAL A 162 -42.24 -4.57 32.10
CA VAL A 162 -40.87 -5.10 32.05
C VAL A 162 -39.97 -4.30 33.01
N GLU A 163 -39.44 -4.95 34.03
CA GLU A 163 -38.52 -4.34 34.99
C GLU A 163 -37.18 -3.95 34.34
N VAL A 164 -36.66 -2.79 34.73
CA VAL A 164 -35.36 -2.27 34.28
C VAL A 164 -34.43 -2.24 35.48
N GLU A 165 -33.42 -3.10 35.48
CA GLU A 165 -32.38 -3.11 36.50
C GLU A 165 -31.54 -1.82 36.45
N GLU A 166 -31.17 -1.27 37.62
CA GLU A 166 -30.40 -0.01 37.73
C GLU A 166 -29.02 -0.07 37.07
N GLY A 167 -28.51 -1.27 36.80
CA GLY A 167 -27.25 -1.54 36.10
C GLY A 167 -27.43 -2.09 34.69
N PHE A 168 -28.49 -1.70 33.97
CA PHE A 168 -28.76 -2.18 32.62
C PHE A 168 -27.57 -1.91 31.68
N LYS A 169 -26.76 -2.95 31.45
CA LYS A 169 -25.82 -2.97 30.35
C LYS A 169 -26.61 -3.46 29.15
N PRO A 170 -26.81 -2.65 28.09
CA PRO A 170 -27.42 -3.15 26.88
C PRO A 170 -26.68 -4.41 26.51
N ILE A 171 -27.43 -5.46 26.14
CA ILE A 171 -26.84 -6.64 25.52
C ILE A 171 -26.14 -6.06 24.30
N GLN A 172 -24.84 -5.76 24.42
CA GLN A 172 -24.07 -5.09 23.38
C GLN A 172 -24.38 -5.89 22.15
N TRP A 173 -25.13 -5.26 21.24
CA TRP A 173 -25.65 -5.91 20.05
C TRP A 173 -24.43 -6.55 19.44
N ARG A 174 -24.31 -7.87 19.64
CA ARG A 174 -23.02 -8.54 19.49
C ARG A 174 -22.79 -8.48 18.00
N ARG A 175 -22.11 -7.42 17.51
CA ARG A 175 -21.07 -7.59 16.51
C ARG A 175 -20.38 -8.83 17.01
N ASN A 176 -20.58 -9.93 16.31
CA ASN A 176 -20.08 -11.24 16.70
C ASN A 176 -18.58 -11.08 16.97
N ILE A 177 -18.21 -10.69 18.19
CA ILE A 177 -16.93 -10.97 18.81
C ILE A 177 -17.06 -12.47 18.93
N THR A 178 -16.70 -13.12 17.84
CA THR A 178 -16.74 -14.55 17.67
C THR A 178 -16.04 -15.06 18.92
N LYS A 179 -16.78 -15.71 19.82
CA LYS A 179 -16.22 -16.43 20.97
C LYS A 179 -15.28 -17.57 20.54
N ARG A 180 -14.95 -17.67 19.24
CA ARG A 180 -13.75 -18.35 18.79
C ARG A 180 -12.59 -17.62 19.47
N LYS A 181 -11.96 -18.26 20.45
CA LYS A 181 -10.59 -17.92 20.84
C LYS A 181 -9.82 -17.79 19.54
N TYR A 182 -9.56 -16.56 19.09
CA TYR A 182 -8.76 -16.33 17.92
C TYR A 182 -7.36 -16.71 18.35
N ILE A 183 -6.98 -17.97 18.11
CA ILE A 183 -5.62 -18.41 18.27
C ILE A 183 -4.83 -17.51 17.32
N LYS A 184 -4.08 -16.55 17.88
CA LYS A 184 -3.34 -15.51 17.14
C LYS A 184 -2.21 -16.09 16.25
N SER A 185 -2.30 -17.34 15.79
CA SER A 185 -1.22 -18.03 15.07
C SER A 185 -1.11 -17.62 13.60
N ARG A 186 -2.20 -17.21 12.94
CA ARG A 186 -2.20 -17.09 11.47
C ARG A 186 -1.24 -16.02 10.91
N ASN A 187 -0.87 -15.00 11.71
CA ASN A 187 0.09 -13.96 11.31
C ASN A 187 1.25 -13.77 12.33
N LYS A 188 1.33 -14.57 13.39
CA LYS A 188 2.46 -14.54 14.34
C LYS A 188 3.47 -15.63 13.99
N LYS A 189 3.83 -15.73 12.72
CA LYS A 189 4.94 -16.59 12.37
C LYS A 189 6.22 -15.97 12.98
N PRO A 190 7.05 -16.74 13.71
CA PRO A 190 8.28 -16.22 14.29
C PRO A 190 9.22 -15.68 13.21
N MET A 191 10.07 -14.71 13.57
CA MET A 191 11.10 -14.15 12.69
C MET A 191 12.47 -14.84 12.85
N TYR A 192 12.59 -15.82 13.75
CA TYR A 192 13.88 -16.42 14.11
C TYR A 192 14.55 -17.10 12.90
N ASP A 193 13.76 -17.73 12.02
CA ASP A 193 14.26 -18.45 10.85
C ASP A 193 13.98 -17.70 9.54
N TYR A 194 13.65 -16.40 9.63
CA TYR A 194 13.37 -15.59 8.45
C TYR A 194 14.50 -14.60 8.21
N ASP A 195 15.10 -14.70 7.03
CA ASP A 195 16.07 -13.75 6.55
C ASP A 195 15.80 -13.41 5.09
N ALA A 196 16.32 -12.26 4.66
CA ALA A 196 16.27 -11.80 3.29
C ALA A 196 17.50 -10.96 2.97
N TRP A 197 17.80 -10.78 1.69
CA TRP A 197 18.94 -10.01 1.23
C TRP A 197 18.61 -9.32 -0.09
N ARG A 198 19.36 -8.26 -0.42
CA ARG A 198 19.27 -7.60 -1.72
C ARG A 198 19.89 -8.49 -2.79
N CYS A 199 19.26 -8.55 -3.96
CA CYS A 199 19.76 -9.27 -5.13
C CYS A 199 19.95 -8.30 -6.30
N PHE A 200 20.91 -8.60 -7.18
CA PHE A 200 21.18 -7.80 -8.39
C PHE A 200 20.94 -8.61 -9.67
N ASP A 201 21.21 -9.92 -9.61
CA ASP A 201 21.10 -10.89 -10.70
C ASP A 201 19.72 -11.57 -10.74
N ARG A 202 19.13 -11.87 -9.58
CA ARG A 202 17.82 -12.50 -9.47
C ARG A 202 16.72 -11.45 -9.38
N GLN A 203 15.81 -11.50 -10.35
CA GLN A 203 14.76 -10.50 -10.52
C GLN A 203 13.42 -11.16 -10.85
N LEU A 204 12.32 -10.44 -10.59
CA LEU A 204 11.00 -10.86 -11.07
C LEU A 204 10.97 -10.76 -12.61
N LEU A 205 10.89 -11.94 -13.27
CA LEU A 205 10.98 -12.10 -14.74
C LEU A 205 10.02 -11.21 -15.52
N HIS A 206 8.79 -11.05 -15.05
CA HIS A 206 7.76 -10.25 -15.69
C HIS A 206 7.17 -9.30 -14.67
N PHE A 207 7.52 -8.03 -14.82
CA PHE A 207 7.04 -6.95 -13.98
C PHE A 207 6.43 -5.86 -14.84
N SER A 208 5.16 -5.55 -14.55
CA SER A 208 4.36 -4.50 -15.15
C SER A 208 3.72 -3.67 -14.05
N HIS A 209 3.44 -2.40 -14.32
CA HIS A 209 2.69 -1.54 -13.41
C HIS A 209 1.26 -2.02 -13.14
N LYS A 210 0.77 -3.01 -13.91
CA LYS A 210 -0.54 -3.65 -13.76
C LYS A 210 -0.53 -4.86 -12.82
N ASP A 211 0.64 -5.36 -12.44
CA ASP A 211 0.75 -6.52 -11.56
C ASP A 211 0.16 -6.23 -10.18
N PRO A 212 -0.42 -7.25 -9.51
CA PRO A 212 -1.06 -7.06 -8.23
C PRO A 212 -0.03 -6.62 -7.18
N ILE A 213 -0.22 -5.40 -6.69
CA ILE A 213 0.60 -4.86 -5.60
C ILE A 213 0.22 -5.60 -4.32
N VAL A 214 1.21 -6.25 -3.72
CA VAL A 214 1.03 -7.05 -2.51
C VAL A 214 0.87 -6.15 -1.30
N THR A 215 1.69 -5.10 -1.20
CA THR A 215 1.55 -4.08 -0.17
C THR A 215 2.20 -2.76 -0.59
N LYS A 216 1.82 -1.69 0.10
CA LYS A 216 2.41 -0.37 -0.01
C LYS A 216 3.17 -0.06 1.28
N ILE A 217 4.38 0.46 1.17
CA ILE A 217 5.24 0.76 2.32
C ILE A 217 5.63 2.23 2.25
N MET A 218 5.37 2.97 3.34
CA MET A 218 5.81 4.35 3.49
C MET A 218 7.22 4.35 4.08
N VAL A 219 8.23 4.73 3.30
CA VAL A 219 9.63 4.80 3.75
C VAL A 219 10.31 6.01 3.11
N PRO A 220 11.21 6.72 3.83
CA PRO A 220 12.07 7.73 3.21
C PRO A 220 12.98 7.12 2.13
N PRO A 221 12.97 7.63 0.89
CA PRO A 221 13.88 7.15 -0.16
C PRO A 221 15.36 7.20 0.26
N ALA A 222 15.80 8.26 0.95
CA ALA A 222 17.18 8.37 1.44
C ALA A 222 17.56 7.27 2.44
N LEU A 223 16.60 6.81 3.25
CA LEU A 223 16.84 5.70 4.17
C LEU A 223 16.98 4.37 3.41
N LEU A 224 16.25 4.18 2.31
CA LEU A 224 16.40 2.99 1.46
C LEU A 224 17.79 2.95 0.83
N VAL A 225 18.25 4.08 0.29
CA VAL A 225 19.58 4.18 -0.33
C VAL A 225 20.67 3.91 0.70
N ARG A 226 20.61 4.52 1.89
CA ARG A 226 21.57 4.24 2.97
C ARG A 226 21.59 2.77 3.38
N ALA A 227 20.41 2.16 3.51
CA ALA A 227 20.29 0.79 4.02
C ALA A 227 20.74 -0.27 3.01
N PHE A 228 20.35 -0.10 1.74
CA PHE A 228 20.47 -1.15 0.73
C PHE A 228 21.32 -0.76 -0.48
N GLY A 229 21.74 0.50 -0.57
CA GLY A 229 22.48 1.08 -1.70
C GLY A 229 21.59 1.72 -2.75
N SER A 230 22.23 2.33 -3.74
CA SER A 230 21.55 3.00 -4.86
C SER A 230 20.62 2.04 -5.62
N PRO A 231 19.40 2.48 -6.01
CA PRO A 231 18.43 1.64 -6.69
C PRO A 231 18.82 1.36 -8.14
N ASP A 232 18.40 0.19 -8.64
CA ASP A 232 18.61 -0.20 -10.04
C ASP A 232 17.63 0.55 -10.95
N ARG A 233 18.08 0.92 -12.15
CA ARG A 233 17.23 1.63 -13.12
C ARG A 233 16.03 0.77 -13.50
N SER A 234 14.83 1.33 -13.39
CA SER A 234 13.60 0.58 -13.63
C SER A 234 13.41 0.20 -15.11
N HIS A 235 13.00 -1.05 -15.33
CA HIS A 235 12.54 -1.52 -16.64
C HIS A 235 11.10 -1.10 -16.98
N LEU A 236 10.37 -0.48 -16.04
CA LEU A 236 8.99 -0.04 -16.26
C LEU A 236 8.86 1.24 -17.11
N GLY A 237 9.96 1.81 -17.62
CA GLY A 237 9.92 3.08 -18.32
C GLY A 237 9.46 4.22 -17.40
N PHE A 238 8.62 5.13 -17.89
CA PHE A 238 8.27 6.37 -17.17
C PHE A 238 7.55 6.19 -15.84
N TRP A 239 7.00 5.01 -15.53
CA TRP A 239 6.17 4.80 -14.35
C TRP A 239 6.95 4.73 -13.04
N CYS A 240 8.27 4.49 -13.11
CA CYS A 240 9.14 4.22 -11.98
C CYS A 240 10.55 4.68 -12.33
N THR A 241 11.25 5.26 -11.36
CA THR A 241 12.63 5.74 -11.56
C THR A 241 13.66 4.71 -11.14
N GLY A 242 13.38 3.96 -10.08
CA GLY A 242 14.30 2.97 -9.53
C GLY A 242 13.59 1.85 -8.80
N HIS A 243 14.26 0.71 -8.71
CA HIS A 243 13.78 -0.45 -7.98
C HIS A 243 14.88 -1.10 -7.19
N ILE A 244 14.49 -1.86 -6.17
CA ILE A 244 15.38 -2.68 -5.36
C ILE A 244 14.78 -4.07 -5.29
N ASP A 245 15.56 -5.06 -5.71
CA ASP A 245 15.18 -6.47 -5.69
C ASP A 245 15.74 -7.17 -4.46
N PHE A 246 14.93 -8.05 -3.89
CA PHE A 246 15.27 -8.84 -2.72
C PHE A 246 14.88 -10.30 -2.94
N GLU A 247 15.58 -11.17 -2.22
CA GLU A 247 15.25 -12.58 -2.09
C GLU A 247 15.19 -12.94 -0.60
N ASP A 248 14.31 -13.87 -0.23
CA ASP A 248 14.28 -14.42 1.12
C ASP A 248 14.83 -15.84 1.22
N ALA A 249 14.94 -16.34 2.45
CA ALA A 249 15.42 -17.69 2.75
C ALA A 249 14.59 -18.82 2.08
N ASN A 250 13.38 -18.55 1.58
CA ASN A 250 12.57 -19.50 0.81
C ASN A 250 12.74 -19.35 -0.71
N LEU A 251 13.68 -18.51 -1.15
CA LEU A 251 13.90 -18.13 -2.55
C LEU A 251 12.70 -17.39 -3.16
N ASP A 252 11.89 -16.72 -2.33
CA ASP A 252 10.85 -15.84 -2.81
C ASP A 252 11.46 -14.48 -3.18
N LEU A 253 11.12 -14.00 -4.38
CA LEU A 253 11.58 -12.71 -4.87
C LEU A 253 10.58 -11.60 -4.51
N PHE A 254 11.13 -10.46 -4.09
CA PHE A 254 10.40 -9.24 -3.79
C PHE A 254 11.01 -8.07 -4.56
N ARG A 255 10.17 -7.21 -5.12
CA ARG A 255 10.60 -5.96 -5.76
C ARG A 255 9.92 -4.79 -5.09
N LEU A 256 10.72 -3.82 -4.68
CA LEU A 256 10.25 -2.54 -4.16
C LEU A 256 10.57 -1.45 -5.18
N TYR A 257 9.60 -0.59 -5.49
CA TYR A 257 9.78 0.45 -6.50
C TYR A 257 8.89 1.68 -6.23
N ASP A 258 9.36 2.84 -6.68
CA ASP A 258 8.59 4.10 -6.67
C ASP A 258 7.54 4.10 -7.79
N TYR A 259 6.44 4.84 -7.63
CA TYR A 259 5.41 4.90 -8.65
C TYR A 259 4.91 6.31 -8.92
N LYS A 260 5.39 6.90 -10.02
CA LYS A 260 5.05 8.27 -10.46
C LYS A 260 5.33 9.34 -9.41
N GLU A 261 6.43 9.21 -8.68
CA GLU A 261 6.79 10.14 -7.60
C GLU A 261 7.71 11.27 -8.08
N THR A 262 8.15 11.25 -9.35
CA THR A 262 9.16 12.17 -9.88
C THR A 262 8.72 12.89 -11.16
N ASP A 263 9.46 13.94 -11.52
CA ASP A 263 9.30 14.68 -12.77
C ASP A 263 9.52 13.81 -14.03
N PHE A 264 10.17 12.65 -13.91
CA PHE A 264 10.34 11.69 -15.00
C PHE A 264 8.99 11.19 -15.55
N TYR A 265 7.98 11.04 -14.68
CA TYR A 265 6.62 10.69 -15.10
C TYR A 265 5.78 11.92 -15.45
N HIS A 266 5.87 12.97 -14.64
CA HIS A 266 4.97 14.14 -14.73
C HIS A 266 5.44 15.21 -15.72
N GLY A 267 6.65 15.06 -16.26
CA GLY A 267 7.35 16.02 -17.10
C GLY A 267 8.18 17.01 -16.27
N LEU A 268 9.15 17.63 -16.94
CA LEU A 268 10.04 18.63 -16.34
C LEU A 268 9.25 19.76 -15.66
N ASN A 269 9.71 20.15 -14.48
CA ASN A 269 9.14 21.28 -13.76
C ASN A 269 9.29 22.59 -14.54
N ARG A 270 8.34 23.50 -14.31
CA ARG A 270 8.44 24.90 -14.75
C ARG A 270 9.10 25.73 -13.66
N GLU A 271 9.31 27.02 -13.94
CA GLU A 271 9.71 27.99 -12.93
C GLU A 271 8.75 27.98 -11.73
N ALA A 272 9.28 28.14 -10.51
CA ALA A 272 8.52 28.05 -9.26
C ALA A 272 7.27 28.95 -9.27
N GLU A 273 7.39 30.17 -9.80
CA GLU A 273 6.28 31.14 -9.91
C GLU A 273 5.08 30.59 -10.68
N TYR A 274 5.27 29.65 -11.62
CA TYR A 274 4.18 29.07 -12.39
C TYR A 274 3.16 28.35 -11.49
N TYR A 275 3.62 27.71 -10.44
CA TYR A 275 2.77 26.88 -9.57
C TYR A 275 1.89 27.73 -8.65
N ASP A 276 2.38 28.89 -8.24
CA ASP A 276 1.68 29.85 -7.37
C ASP A 276 0.82 30.88 -8.13
N LYS A 277 0.88 30.90 -9.46
CA LYS A 277 0.02 31.76 -10.28
C LYS A 277 -1.45 31.50 -9.97
N LEU A 278 -2.22 32.58 -9.81
CA LEU A 278 -3.68 32.55 -9.63
C LEU A 278 -4.39 31.70 -10.69
N SER A 279 -3.87 31.66 -11.93
CA SER A 279 -4.43 30.83 -13.00
C SER A 279 -4.28 29.33 -12.76
N ASN A 280 -3.23 28.88 -12.06
CA ASN A 280 -3.07 27.50 -11.62
C ASN A 280 -3.94 27.23 -10.38
N LEU A 281 -3.92 28.14 -9.40
CA LEU A 281 -4.69 28.00 -8.14
C LEU A 281 -6.21 28.02 -8.37
N LYS A 282 -6.71 28.74 -9.38
CA LYS A 282 -8.14 28.72 -9.77
C LYS A 282 -8.59 27.38 -10.35
N LYS A 283 -7.68 26.51 -10.80
CA LYS A 283 -8.07 25.18 -11.28
C LYS A 283 -8.49 24.29 -10.10
N PRO A 284 -9.45 23.38 -10.30
CA PRO A 284 -9.75 22.34 -9.31
C PRO A 284 -8.49 21.55 -8.96
N GLU A 285 -8.37 21.09 -7.71
CA GLU A 285 -7.14 20.46 -7.19
C GLU A 285 -6.59 19.36 -8.10
N ARG A 286 -7.46 18.49 -8.62
CA ARG A 286 -7.11 17.41 -9.58
C ARG A 286 -6.51 17.88 -10.91
N LYS A 287 -6.72 19.14 -11.29
CA LYS A 287 -6.21 19.76 -12.52
C LYS A 287 -5.06 20.73 -12.24
N ARG A 288 -4.74 21.00 -10.97
CA ARG A 288 -3.59 21.85 -10.60
C ARG A 288 -2.31 21.09 -10.95
N ARG A 289 -1.37 21.78 -11.59
CA ARG A 289 -0.03 21.23 -11.76
C ARG A 289 0.71 21.36 -10.43
N ARG A 290 1.44 20.32 -10.06
CA ARG A 290 2.29 20.26 -8.87
C ARG A 290 3.74 20.18 -9.33
N MET A 291 4.64 20.67 -8.49
CA MET A 291 6.07 20.47 -8.65
C MET A 291 6.41 19.06 -8.15
N TRP A 292 7.21 18.33 -8.91
CA TRP A 292 7.63 16.97 -8.57
C TRP A 292 9.16 16.94 -8.45
N PRO A 293 9.74 16.21 -7.49
CA PRO A 293 11.20 16.15 -7.35
C PRO A 293 11.84 15.54 -8.59
N THR A 294 13.07 15.95 -8.89
CA THR A 294 13.93 15.22 -9.83
C THR A 294 14.27 13.83 -9.29
N ILE A 295 14.82 12.96 -10.13
CA ILE A 295 15.19 11.60 -9.71
C ILE A 295 16.20 11.62 -8.55
N THR A 296 17.24 12.45 -8.66
CA THR A 296 18.27 12.57 -7.60
C THR A 296 17.69 13.15 -6.33
N GLU A 297 16.94 14.25 -6.43
CA GLU A 297 16.27 14.86 -5.27
C GLU A 297 15.32 13.86 -4.59
N PHE A 298 14.56 13.08 -5.36
CA PHE A 298 13.63 12.09 -4.81
C PHE A 298 14.34 11.06 -3.94
N TRP A 299 15.45 10.48 -4.43
CA TRP A 299 16.20 9.47 -3.69
C TRP A 299 17.00 10.05 -2.51
N GLU A 300 17.18 11.36 -2.45
CA GLU A 300 17.74 12.10 -1.32
C GLU A 300 16.68 12.58 -0.30
N LEU A 301 15.38 12.37 -0.56
CA LEU A 301 14.33 12.80 0.36
C LEU A 301 14.34 12.00 1.68
N GLU A 302 14.29 12.74 2.79
CA GLU A 302 14.06 12.20 4.13
C GLU A 302 12.57 12.00 4.47
N GLU A 303 11.67 12.58 3.66
CA GLU A 303 10.22 12.41 3.86
C GLU A 303 9.76 11.01 3.41
N PRO A 304 8.90 10.32 4.20
CA PRO A 304 8.34 9.05 3.77
C PRO A 304 7.51 9.14 2.48
N ARG A 305 7.87 8.34 1.48
CA ARG A 305 7.13 8.20 0.21
C ARG A 305 6.55 6.80 0.06
N GLU A 306 5.51 6.68 -0.77
CA GLU A 306 4.86 5.39 -1.02
C GLU A 306 5.69 4.55 -1.98
N PHE A 307 6.21 3.42 -1.50
CA PHE A 307 6.80 2.39 -2.33
C PHE A 307 5.83 1.23 -2.51
N ARG A 308 5.74 0.73 -3.75
CA ARG A 308 4.93 -0.43 -4.10
C ARG A 308 5.79 -1.67 -4.05
N MET A 309 5.24 -2.72 -3.46
CA MET A 309 5.90 -4.01 -3.34
C MET A 309 5.15 -5.07 -4.12
N ILE A 310 5.86 -5.80 -4.95
CA ILE A 310 5.39 -6.99 -5.67
C ILE A 310 6.25 -8.17 -5.24
N SER A 311 5.70 -9.36 -5.33
CA SER A 311 6.42 -10.59 -5.03
C SER A 311 5.93 -11.74 -5.90
N ASN A 312 6.64 -12.86 -5.82
CA ASN A 312 6.13 -14.14 -6.32
C ASN A 312 4.77 -14.50 -5.68
N PRO A 313 3.93 -15.29 -6.39
CA PRO A 313 2.73 -15.88 -5.82
C PRO A 313 3.05 -16.68 -4.55
N TYR A 314 2.19 -16.59 -3.55
CA TYR A 314 2.31 -17.31 -2.27
C TYR A 314 3.50 -16.93 -1.36
N SER A 315 4.27 -15.90 -1.72
CA SER A 315 5.37 -15.43 -0.89
C SER A 315 4.93 -15.01 0.52
N GLU A 316 5.86 -15.08 1.47
CA GLU A 316 5.63 -14.64 2.85
C GLU A 316 5.83 -13.14 3.05
N TRP A 317 5.27 -12.31 2.18
CA TRP A 317 5.45 -10.85 2.14
C TRP A 317 5.24 -10.10 3.47
N LYS A 318 4.42 -10.64 4.38
CA LYS A 318 4.22 -10.05 5.72
C LYS A 318 5.45 -10.20 6.61
N ARG A 319 6.16 -11.33 6.51
CA ARG A 319 7.45 -11.57 7.17
C ARG A 319 8.52 -10.69 6.54
N PHE A 320 8.57 -10.64 5.21
CA PHE A 320 9.45 -9.72 4.47
C PHE A 320 9.27 -8.28 4.96
N ARG A 321 8.03 -7.76 4.98
CA ARG A 321 7.75 -6.39 5.46
C ARG A 321 8.22 -6.16 6.90
N LYS A 322 8.13 -7.17 7.77
CA LYS A 322 8.58 -7.06 9.17
C LYS A 322 10.12 -7.08 9.27
N TRP A 323 10.78 -7.95 8.51
CA TRP A 323 12.24 -7.98 8.36
C TRP A 323 12.74 -6.64 7.83
N PHE A 324 12.17 -6.17 6.73
CA PHE A 324 12.52 -4.94 6.05
C PHE A 324 12.45 -3.72 6.97
N LYS A 325 11.35 -3.57 7.73
CA LYS A 325 11.23 -2.51 8.73
C LYS A 325 12.25 -2.63 9.87
N ARG A 326 12.57 -3.85 10.29
CA ARG A 326 13.59 -4.09 11.33
C ARG A 326 14.97 -3.67 10.83
N GLU A 327 15.32 -4.02 9.59
CA GLU A 327 16.62 -3.61 9.01
C GLU A 327 16.71 -2.10 8.82
N LEU A 328 15.64 -1.45 8.34
CA LEU A 328 15.60 0.01 8.25
C LEU A 328 15.75 0.70 9.61
N LEU A 329 15.14 0.16 10.66
CA LEU A 329 15.29 0.70 12.02
C LEU A 329 16.73 0.59 12.52
N LYS A 330 17.45 -0.51 12.22
CA LYS A 330 18.87 -0.64 12.59
C LYS A 330 19.73 0.44 11.94
N VAL A 331 19.45 0.76 10.68
CA VAL A 331 20.16 1.80 9.92
C VAL A 331 19.76 3.21 10.39
N GLU A 332 18.51 3.38 10.82
CA GLU A 332 18.06 4.63 11.43
C GLU A 332 18.75 4.89 12.78
N ASP A 333 18.98 3.83 13.57
CA ASP A 333 19.72 3.87 14.84
C ASP A 333 21.23 4.11 14.64
N ASP A 334 21.79 3.80 13.46
CA ASP A 334 23.18 4.06 13.08
C ASP A 334 23.28 4.96 11.83
N PRO A 335 23.22 6.30 11.99
CA PRO A 335 23.30 7.22 10.87
C PRO A 335 24.63 7.19 10.11
N SER A 336 25.68 6.58 10.67
CA SER A 336 26.99 6.44 10.02
C SER A 336 27.01 5.32 8.98
N TYR A 337 26.07 4.37 9.09
CA TYR A 337 25.92 3.30 8.13
C TYR A 337 25.41 3.82 6.79
N ASP A 338 26.14 3.50 5.73
CA ASP A 338 25.79 3.81 4.34
C ASP A 338 26.36 2.70 3.46
N TYR A 339 25.47 1.89 2.88
CA TYR A 339 25.84 0.73 2.09
C TYR A 339 26.80 1.08 0.95
N ASP A 340 26.49 2.14 0.19
CA ASP A 340 27.28 2.52 -0.98
C ASP A 340 28.67 3.01 -0.55
N LYS A 341 28.78 3.77 0.55
CA LYS A 341 30.08 4.21 1.08
C LYS A 341 30.91 3.04 1.61
N MET A 342 30.29 2.08 2.29
CA MET A 342 30.98 0.89 2.78
C MET A 342 31.46 0.00 1.63
N ALA A 343 30.64 -0.16 0.59
CA ALA A 343 31.02 -0.89 -0.61
C ALA A 343 32.15 -0.18 -1.37
N LEU A 344 32.05 1.14 -1.55
CA LEU A 344 33.10 1.96 -2.14
C LEU A 344 34.41 1.79 -1.36
N ALA A 345 34.41 2.03 -0.05
CA ALA A 345 35.64 1.92 0.76
C ALA A 345 36.30 0.52 0.69
N LYS A 346 35.50 -0.54 0.48
CA LYS A 346 36.01 -1.91 0.36
C LYS A 346 36.61 -2.21 -1.02
N TYR A 347 36.01 -1.68 -2.10
CA TYR A 347 36.34 -2.06 -3.47
C TYR A 347 36.90 -0.91 -4.32
N GLU A 348 37.05 0.30 -3.78
CA GLU A 348 37.56 1.49 -4.50
C GLU A 348 38.95 1.25 -5.08
N ALA A 349 39.82 0.56 -4.34
CA ALA A 349 41.15 0.20 -4.82
C ALA A 349 41.13 -0.74 -6.04
N ASP A 350 40.10 -1.58 -6.14
CA ASP A 350 39.92 -2.53 -7.24
C ASP A 350 39.09 -1.93 -8.39
N MET A 351 38.37 -0.83 -8.15
CA MET A 351 37.58 -0.12 -9.16
C MET A 351 38.47 0.83 -9.97
N ASP A 352 39.18 0.26 -10.94
CA ASP A 352 39.94 1.05 -11.90
C ASP A 352 39.06 1.48 -13.10
N VAL A 353 38.44 2.66 -12.98
CA VAL A 353 37.84 3.34 -14.13
C VAL A 353 38.93 4.13 -14.85
N CYS A 354 39.84 3.40 -15.51
CA CYS A 354 41.02 3.88 -16.25
C CYS A 354 40.71 4.84 -17.42
N LEU A 355 39.49 5.36 -17.55
CA LEU A 355 38.98 5.97 -18.77
C LEU A 355 39.02 7.50 -18.82
N LEU A 356 39.38 8.21 -17.74
CA LEU A 356 39.17 9.68 -17.70
C LEU A 356 40.28 10.52 -17.06
N ASP A 357 41.30 9.93 -16.44
CA ASP A 357 42.39 10.68 -15.80
C ASP A 357 43.72 10.43 -16.54
N TYR A 358 44.09 11.38 -17.40
CA TYR A 358 45.31 11.29 -18.21
C TYR A 358 46.60 11.23 -17.37
N ASP A 359 46.57 11.80 -16.16
CA ASP A 359 47.75 11.86 -15.30
C ASP A 359 47.99 10.54 -14.55
N LYS A 360 46.97 9.67 -14.46
CA LYS A 360 47.09 8.35 -13.85
C LYS A 360 47.66 7.34 -14.84
N LYS A 361 48.75 6.68 -14.43
CA LYS A 361 49.30 5.54 -15.16
C LYS A 361 48.55 4.29 -14.74
N GLY A 362 47.64 3.81 -15.59
CA GLY A 362 46.99 2.52 -15.42
C GLY A 362 47.96 1.35 -15.55
N GLU A 363 47.65 0.26 -14.86
CA GLU A 363 48.35 -1.02 -15.01
C GLU A 363 47.57 -1.91 -15.99
N VAL A 364 48.26 -2.53 -16.96
CA VAL A 364 47.60 -3.44 -17.89
C VAL A 364 47.58 -4.83 -17.27
N HIS A 365 46.40 -5.28 -16.85
CA HIS A 365 46.21 -6.67 -16.41
C HIS A 365 46.39 -7.63 -17.61
N THR A 366 47.45 -8.43 -17.56
CA THR A 366 47.78 -9.45 -18.58
C THR A 366 47.25 -10.84 -18.23
N ASP A 367 46.72 -11.00 -17.02
CA ASP A 367 46.18 -12.25 -16.51
C ASP A 367 44.80 -12.56 -17.10
N VAL A 368 44.71 -13.65 -17.88
CA VAL A 368 43.44 -14.07 -18.49
C VAL A 368 42.73 -15.07 -17.59
N ALA A 369 41.49 -14.75 -17.21
CA ALA A 369 40.68 -15.57 -16.31
C ALA A 369 40.45 -17.00 -16.79
N VAL A 370 40.40 -17.23 -18.12
CA VAL A 370 40.21 -18.55 -18.74
C VAL A 370 41.28 -19.57 -18.32
N TYR A 371 42.51 -19.11 -18.04
CA TYR A 371 43.60 -19.98 -17.60
C TYR A 371 43.64 -20.19 -16.08
N LYS A 372 42.92 -19.35 -15.32
CA LYS A 372 42.88 -19.40 -13.85
C LYS A 372 41.62 -20.09 -13.31
N TRP A 373 40.50 -19.94 -14.01
CA TRP A 373 39.18 -20.38 -13.55
C TRP A 373 38.62 -21.49 -14.44
N ASN A 374 38.44 -22.66 -13.84
CA ASN A 374 37.77 -23.82 -14.44
C ASN A 374 36.96 -24.56 -13.37
N TYR A 375 36.29 -25.65 -13.77
CA TYR A 375 35.48 -26.46 -12.86
C TYR A 375 36.29 -27.12 -11.73
N HIS A 376 37.62 -27.25 -11.86
CA HIS A 376 38.46 -27.77 -10.77
C HIS A 376 38.42 -26.88 -9.53
N ASN A 377 38.13 -25.58 -9.68
CA ASN A 377 37.98 -24.67 -8.53
C ASN A 377 36.64 -24.84 -7.81
N LEU A 378 35.65 -25.49 -8.43
CA LEU A 378 34.28 -25.60 -7.93
C LEU A 378 33.88 -27.03 -7.54
N MET A 379 34.68 -28.02 -7.94
CA MET A 379 34.43 -29.44 -7.68
C MET A 379 35.44 -30.02 -6.69
N THR A 380 35.02 -31.04 -5.97
CA THR A 380 35.91 -31.83 -5.13
C THR A 380 36.82 -32.74 -5.97
N GLU A 381 37.96 -33.14 -5.41
CA GLU A 381 38.89 -34.06 -6.08
C GLU A 381 38.23 -35.40 -6.47
N GLU A 382 37.26 -35.86 -5.68
CA GLU A 382 36.53 -37.11 -5.93
C GLU A 382 35.58 -36.97 -7.12
N GLU A 383 34.85 -35.86 -7.23
CA GLU A 383 33.97 -35.58 -8.37
C GLU A 383 34.77 -35.52 -9.67
N ILE A 384 35.93 -34.87 -9.65
CA ILE A 384 36.84 -34.79 -10.79
C ILE A 384 37.34 -36.20 -11.20
N LYS A 385 37.68 -37.05 -10.22
CA LYS A 385 38.09 -38.45 -10.45
C LYS A 385 36.98 -39.34 -11.01
N ASN A 386 35.72 -38.97 -10.81
CA ASN A 386 34.57 -39.71 -11.31
C ASN A 386 34.03 -39.18 -12.65
N MET A 387 34.49 -38.02 -13.14
CA MET A 387 34.12 -37.55 -14.48
C MET A 387 34.72 -38.42 -15.57
N SER A 388 33.96 -38.61 -16.66
CA SER A 388 34.47 -39.22 -17.89
C SER A 388 35.59 -38.37 -18.49
N ASP A 389 36.58 -39.03 -19.11
CA ASP A 389 37.74 -38.33 -19.69
C ASP A 389 37.34 -37.27 -20.73
N ASP A 390 36.26 -37.49 -21.49
CA ASP A 390 35.74 -36.50 -22.45
C ASP A 390 35.24 -35.18 -21.82
N LEU A 391 34.88 -35.21 -20.53
CA LEU A 391 34.43 -34.04 -19.76
C LEU A 391 35.57 -33.39 -18.97
N ARG A 392 36.71 -34.09 -18.84
CA ARG A 392 37.91 -33.54 -18.21
C ARG A 392 38.62 -32.64 -19.20
N LEU A 393 38.15 -31.40 -19.32
CA LEU A 393 38.87 -30.40 -20.12
C LEU A 393 40.24 -30.19 -19.47
N GLU A 394 41.30 -30.43 -20.25
CA GLU A 394 42.65 -30.03 -19.87
C GLU A 394 42.67 -28.51 -19.69
N THR A 395 43.37 -28.04 -18.66
CA THR A 395 43.52 -26.59 -18.46
C THR A 395 44.39 -26.08 -19.61
N PRO A 396 43.87 -25.19 -20.47
CA PRO A 396 44.66 -24.73 -21.61
C PRO A 396 45.89 -23.98 -21.10
N GLU A 397 47.07 -24.31 -21.63
CA GLU A 397 48.26 -23.49 -21.38
C GLU A 397 48.16 -22.19 -22.19
N PRO A 398 48.49 -21.02 -21.60
CA PRO A 398 48.55 -19.79 -22.38
C PRO A 398 49.59 -19.93 -23.51
N PRO A 399 49.29 -19.48 -24.73
CA PRO A 399 50.22 -19.57 -25.84
C PRO A 399 51.50 -18.81 -25.49
N LYS A 400 52.63 -19.53 -25.47
CA LYS A 400 53.94 -18.93 -25.26
C LYS A 400 54.25 -18.06 -26.48
N CYS A 401 54.59 -16.79 -26.27
CA CYS A 401 54.99 -15.93 -27.37
C CYS A 401 56.24 -16.55 -28.04
N PRO A 402 56.18 -16.93 -29.33
CA PRO A 402 57.31 -17.58 -30.00
C PRO A 402 58.49 -16.64 -30.24
N ALA A 403 58.26 -15.32 -30.15
CA ALA A 403 59.27 -14.30 -30.33
C ALA A 403 59.68 -13.68 -28.99
N ASP A 404 60.97 -13.71 -28.70
CA ASP A 404 61.56 -12.89 -27.65
C ASP A 404 61.61 -11.44 -28.15
N PHE A 405 60.64 -10.62 -27.75
CA PHE A 405 60.54 -9.23 -28.20
C PHE A 405 61.78 -8.38 -27.87
N SER A 406 62.64 -8.84 -26.94
CA SER A 406 63.95 -8.19 -26.69
C SER A 406 64.93 -8.36 -27.86
N LYS A 407 64.77 -9.42 -28.67
CA LYS A 407 65.57 -9.70 -29.87
C LYS A 407 64.93 -9.19 -31.16
N VAL A 408 63.66 -8.77 -31.09
CA VAL A 408 62.94 -8.21 -32.24
C VAL A 408 63.35 -6.76 -32.44
N GLN A 409 64.25 -6.52 -33.39
CA GLN A 409 64.62 -5.17 -33.81
C GLN A 409 63.44 -4.54 -34.56
N ARG A 410 62.83 -3.49 -34.00
CA ARG A 410 61.89 -2.64 -34.74
C ARG A 410 62.65 -1.91 -35.84
N HIS A 411 62.57 -2.41 -37.07
CA HIS A 411 62.94 -1.61 -38.24
C HIS A 411 61.86 -0.54 -38.45
N ILE A 412 62.08 0.63 -37.85
CA ILE A 412 61.36 1.84 -38.27
C ILE A 412 61.96 2.22 -39.62
N LEU A 413 61.34 1.75 -40.69
CA LEU A 413 61.68 2.21 -42.04
C LEU A 413 61.10 3.61 -42.19
N ASP A 414 61.92 4.63 -41.95
CA ASP A 414 61.62 5.98 -42.41
C ASP A 414 61.35 5.92 -43.92
N LYS A 415 60.34 6.67 -44.38
CA LYS A 415 59.97 6.68 -45.80
C LYS A 415 61.16 7.02 -46.71
N ASP A 416 62.05 7.88 -46.23
CA ASP A 416 63.27 8.26 -46.94
C ASP A 416 64.29 7.10 -46.99
N ALA A 417 64.38 6.30 -45.93
CA ALA A 417 65.24 5.10 -45.91
C ALA A 417 64.71 3.98 -46.82
N LEU A 418 63.38 3.89 -46.99
CA LEU A 418 62.74 3.03 -47.99
C LEU A 418 63.05 3.51 -49.41
N ALA A 419 62.92 4.81 -49.69
CA ALA A 419 63.22 5.39 -51.00
C ALA A 419 64.70 5.21 -51.40
N ILE A 420 65.63 5.37 -50.46
CA ILE A 420 67.07 5.13 -50.71
C ILE A 420 67.34 3.65 -51.04
N LYS A 421 66.70 2.71 -50.32
CA LYS A 421 66.83 1.28 -50.63
C LYS A 421 66.24 0.92 -52.00
N GLU A 422 65.12 1.52 -52.38
CA GLU A 422 64.53 1.32 -53.71
C GLU A 422 65.45 1.85 -54.82
N MET A 423 66.02 3.04 -54.66
CA MET A 423 66.99 3.58 -55.62
C MET A 423 68.25 2.71 -55.73
N GLN A 424 68.76 2.19 -54.61
CA GLN A 424 69.93 1.29 -54.61
C GLN A 424 69.61 -0.04 -55.32
N ALA A 425 68.44 -0.62 -55.07
CA ALA A 425 67.99 -1.83 -55.76
C ALA A 425 67.79 -1.60 -57.28
N GLU A 426 67.34 -0.41 -57.68
CA GLU A 426 67.18 -0.03 -59.09
C GLU A 426 68.54 0.20 -59.77
N GLN A 427 69.51 0.79 -59.08
CA GLN A 427 70.90 0.91 -59.56
C GLN A 427 71.58 -0.46 -59.72
N GLU A 428 71.38 -1.39 -58.77
CA GLU A 428 71.93 -2.74 -58.88
C GLU A 428 71.31 -3.50 -60.06
N ARG A 429 70.00 -3.37 -60.31
CA ARG A 429 69.32 -3.94 -61.49
C ARG A 429 69.82 -3.37 -62.81
N MET A 430 70.20 -2.11 -62.84
CA MET A 430 70.78 -1.46 -64.04
C MET A 430 72.25 -1.85 -64.27
N SER A 431 72.93 -2.37 -63.25
CA SER A 431 74.33 -2.81 -63.32
C SER A 431 74.52 -4.28 -63.69
N GLN A 432 73.45 -5.08 -63.59
CA GLN A 432 73.36 -6.45 -64.10
C GLN A 432 72.85 -6.43 -65.54
#